data_AF-A0A7C0YQL7-F1
#
_entry.id   AF-A0A7C0YQL7-F1
#
_cell.length_a   1.000
_cell.length_b   1.000
_cell.length_c   1.000
_cell.angle_alpha   90.00
_cell.angle_beta   90.00
_cell.angle_gamma   90.00
#
_symmetry.space_group_name_H-M   'P 1'
#
loop_
_entity.id
_entity.type
_entity.pdbx_description
1 polymer ?
#
loop_
_entity_poly.entity_id
_entity_poly.type
_entity_poly.pdbx_seq_one_letter_code
_entity_poly.pdbx_strand_id
1 'polypeptide(L)'
;SESIVSGCKKHGLDLIFLIAPVTPPKRVKRIAAVGSGFLYLVSHLGVTGERKSVAQKTIDVVESARNIVGGIPLAVGFGISRPEHVQQIIGAGAQGVVVGSAFVNLSAKHGSDAGEYLERLAQELKEGTR
;
A
#
# COMPACT_ATOMS: atom_id res chain seq x y z
N SER A 1 -20.12 11.01 0.77
CA SER A 1 -19.04 10.44 1.59
C SER A 1 -19.24 10.69 3.08
N GLU A 2 -19.79 11.85 3.48
CA GLU A 2 -20.05 12.17 4.90
C GLU A 2 -20.92 11.12 5.62
N SER A 3 -21.90 10.53 4.92
CA SER A 3 -22.71 9.42 5.45
C SER A 3 -21.89 8.17 5.76
N ILE A 4 -20.90 7.83 4.93
CA ILE A 4 -20.01 6.66 5.14
C ILE A 4 -19.02 6.97 6.27
N VAL A 5 -18.41 8.15 6.28
CA VAL A 5 -17.49 8.56 7.35
C VAL A 5 -18.20 8.52 8.70
N SER A 6 -19.42 9.10 8.78
CA SER A 6 -20.23 9.09 9.99
C SER A 6 -20.65 7.67 10.39
N GLY A 7 -21.06 6.84 9.42
CA GLY A 7 -21.39 5.44 9.65
C GLY A 7 -20.22 4.65 10.22
N CYS A 8 -19.05 4.69 9.59
CA CYS A 8 -17.85 4.01 10.07
C CYS A 8 -17.49 4.45 11.49
N LYS A 9 -17.47 5.76 11.76
CA LYS A 9 -17.20 6.30 13.11
C LYS A 9 -18.21 5.80 14.14
N LYS A 10 -19.51 5.81 13.82
CA LYS A 10 -20.57 5.33 14.73
C LYS A 10 -20.39 3.86 15.11
N HIS A 11 -19.83 3.06 14.21
CA HIS A 11 -19.62 1.63 14.41
C HIS A 11 -18.18 1.26 14.81
N GLY A 12 -17.32 2.24 15.10
CA GLY A 12 -15.93 1.98 15.48
C GLY A 12 -15.07 1.36 14.37
N LEU A 13 -15.42 1.61 13.10
CA LEU A 13 -14.70 1.10 11.94
C LEU A 13 -13.75 2.17 11.38
N ASP A 14 -12.55 1.74 10.99
CA ASP A 14 -11.64 2.59 10.25
C ASP A 14 -12.04 2.70 8.78
N LEU A 15 -12.05 3.94 8.26
CA LEU A 15 -12.31 4.21 6.85
C LEU A 15 -11.01 4.48 6.11
N ILE A 16 -10.51 3.44 5.44
CA ILE A 16 -9.28 3.48 4.64
C ILE A 16 -9.58 4.13 3.28
N PHE A 17 -9.01 5.30 3.03
CA PHE A 17 -9.12 5.97 1.74
C PHE A 17 -7.95 5.65 0.83
N LEU A 18 -8.23 5.60 -0.47
CA LEU A 18 -7.21 5.47 -1.50
C LEU A 18 -6.77 6.86 -1.98
N ILE A 19 -5.45 7.00 -2.15
CA ILE A 19 -4.82 8.12 -2.85
C ILE A 19 -3.95 7.59 -3.98
N ALA A 20 -3.77 8.39 -5.02
CA ALA A 20 -2.94 8.07 -6.18
C ALA A 20 -1.95 9.21 -6.46
N PRO A 21 -0.86 8.99 -7.21
CA PRO A 21 0.13 10.03 -7.55
C PRO A 21 -0.49 11.28 -8.19
N VAL A 22 -1.57 11.09 -8.96
CA VAL A 22 -2.31 12.17 -9.64
C VAL A 22 -3.33 12.87 -8.74
N THR A 23 -3.47 12.46 -7.48
CA THR A 23 -4.41 13.08 -6.54
C THR A 23 -3.89 14.45 -6.13
N PRO A 24 -4.64 15.54 -6.35
CA PRO A 24 -4.16 16.87 -6.01
C PRO A 24 -3.85 16.99 -4.51
N PRO A 25 -2.78 17.71 -4.09
CA PRO A 25 -2.41 17.84 -2.68
C PRO A 25 -3.54 18.35 -1.78
N LYS A 26 -4.37 19.29 -2.27
CA LYS A 26 -5.54 19.78 -1.54
C LYS A 26 -6.55 18.67 -1.23
N ARG A 27 -6.70 17.71 -2.15
CA ARG A 27 -7.58 16.54 -1.97
C ARG A 27 -6.98 15.53 -1.01
N VAL A 28 -5.67 15.28 -1.08
CA VAL A 28 -4.96 14.42 -0.11
C VAL A 28 -5.15 14.95 1.32
N LYS A 29 -4.97 16.26 1.53
CA LYS A 29 -5.20 16.88 2.86
C LYS A 29 -6.63 16.71 3.36
N ARG A 30 -7.64 16.89 2.49
CA ARG A 30 -9.05 16.67 2.83
C ARG A 30 -9.34 15.22 3.20
N ILE A 31 -8.75 14.27 2.47
CA ILE A 31 -8.86 12.83 2.75
C ILE A 31 -8.21 12.51 4.09
N ALA A 32 -6.99 12.99 4.33
CA ALA A 32 -6.26 12.77 5.58
C ALA A 32 -7.00 13.33 6.81
N ALA A 33 -7.73 14.44 6.67
CA ALA A 33 -8.50 15.04 7.76
C ALA A 33 -9.72 14.20 8.21
N VAL A 34 -10.22 13.29 7.36
CA VAL A 34 -11.43 12.50 7.65
C VAL A 34 -11.18 10.99 7.65
N GLY A 35 -10.08 10.53 7.06
CA GLY A 35 -9.66 9.15 7.07
C GLY A 35 -9.16 8.70 8.44
N SER A 36 -9.17 7.40 8.67
CA SER A 36 -8.65 6.78 9.90
C SER A 36 -7.97 5.46 9.56
N GLY A 37 -7.28 4.85 10.53
CA GLY A 37 -6.39 3.70 10.30
C GLY A 37 -5.15 4.09 9.50
N PHE A 38 -5.25 4.11 8.18
CA PHE A 38 -4.18 4.50 7.25
C PHE A 38 -4.75 5.03 5.92
N LEU A 39 -3.91 5.69 5.13
CA LEU A 39 -4.20 5.98 3.72
C LEU A 39 -3.50 4.98 2.83
N TYR A 40 -4.22 4.48 1.83
CA TYR A 40 -3.70 3.53 0.86
C TYR A 40 -3.24 4.26 -0.42
N LEU A 41 -1.94 4.41 -0.58
CA LEU A 41 -1.33 4.89 -1.81
C LEU A 41 -1.27 3.76 -2.85
N VAL A 42 -2.03 3.94 -3.93
CA VAL A 42 -2.09 3.03 -5.08
C VAL A 42 -1.46 3.66 -6.31
N SER A 43 -0.79 2.86 -7.14
CA SER A 43 -0.22 3.33 -8.41
C SER A 43 -1.21 3.11 -9.55
N HIS A 44 -1.42 4.12 -10.39
CA HIS A 44 -2.11 4.01 -11.67
C HIS A 44 -1.14 3.71 -12.83
N LEU A 45 0.17 3.87 -12.59
CA LEU A 45 1.20 3.56 -13.57
C LEU A 45 1.40 2.05 -13.53
N GLY A 46 0.70 1.35 -14.43
CA GLY A 46 0.71 -0.11 -14.56
C GLY A 46 2.11 -0.68 -14.42
N VAL A 47 2.36 -1.36 -13.30
CA VAL A 47 3.53 -2.22 -13.14
C VAL A 47 3.20 -3.59 -13.71
N THR A 48 3.11 -3.65 -15.03
CA THR A 48 3.28 -4.91 -15.75
C THR A 48 4.76 -5.26 -15.71
N GLY A 49 5.13 -6.22 -14.86
CA GLY A 49 6.41 -6.92 -14.94
C GLY A 49 7.19 -6.99 -13.62
N GLU A 50 7.73 -8.18 -13.35
CA GLU A 50 8.69 -8.45 -12.30
C GLU A 50 9.99 -7.66 -12.50
N ARG A 51 10.02 -6.41 -12.06
CA ARG A 51 11.27 -5.66 -11.97
C ARG A 51 12.01 -6.05 -10.69
N LYS A 52 13.35 -6.03 -10.74
CA LYS A 52 14.21 -6.32 -9.59
C LYS A 52 14.22 -5.19 -8.54
N SER A 53 13.82 -3.98 -8.93
CA SER A 53 13.80 -2.81 -8.06
C SER A 53 12.57 -1.95 -8.32
N VAL A 54 12.14 -1.25 -7.27
CA VAL A 54 11.13 -0.21 -7.36
C VAL A 54 11.71 0.97 -8.16
N ALA A 55 10.97 1.48 -9.14
CA ALA A 55 11.43 2.64 -9.92
C ALA A 55 11.61 3.87 -9.02
N GLN A 56 12.65 4.67 -9.22
CA GLN A 56 12.91 5.89 -8.42
C GLN A 56 11.66 6.78 -8.29
N LYS A 57 10.91 6.94 -9.39
CA LYS A 57 9.65 7.69 -9.42
C LYS A 57 8.62 7.22 -8.37
N THR A 58 8.60 5.94 -8.01
CA THR A 58 7.76 5.43 -6.93
C THR A 58 8.21 5.97 -5.58
N ILE A 59 9.51 5.94 -5.30
CA ILE A 59 10.10 6.43 -4.06
C ILE A 59 9.74 7.91 -3.88
N ASP A 60 9.95 8.72 -4.93
CA ASP A 60 9.61 10.16 -4.93
C ASP A 60 8.11 10.39 -4.63
N VAL A 61 7.24 9.52 -5.16
CA VAL A 61 5.79 9.58 -4.89
C VAL A 61 5.47 9.23 -3.44
N VAL A 62 6.11 8.21 -2.86
CA VAL A 62 5.91 7.83 -1.45
C VAL A 62 6.35 8.98 -0.54
N GLU A 63 7.53 9.55 -0.77
CA GLU A 63 8.06 10.68 -0.01
C GLU A 63 7.14 11.90 -0.11
N SER A 64 6.70 12.25 -1.32
CA SER A 64 5.78 13.37 -1.56
C SER A 64 4.45 13.15 -0.83
N ALA A 65 3.86 11.95 -0.95
CA ALA A 65 2.62 11.62 -0.26
C ALA A 65 2.81 11.69 1.26
N ARG A 66 3.90 11.12 1.79
CA ARG A 66 4.21 11.10 3.23
C ARG A 66 4.27 12.50 3.84
N ASN A 67 4.77 13.48 3.09
CA ASN A 67 4.84 14.89 3.49
C ASN A 67 3.47 15.59 3.47
N ILE A 68 2.52 15.13 2.65
CA ILE A 68 1.21 15.78 2.49
C ILE A 68 0.15 15.19 3.44
N VAL A 69 0.24 13.90 3.78
CA VAL A 69 -0.80 13.19 4.56
C VAL A 69 -0.91 13.64 6.02
N GLY A 70 0.05 14.38 6.56
CA GLY A 70 -0.15 15.10 7.81
C GLY A 70 -0.32 14.23 9.06
N GLY A 71 0.28 13.03 9.09
CA GLY A 71 0.40 12.21 10.30
C GLY A 71 -0.38 10.89 10.29
N ILE A 72 -1.38 10.75 9.42
CA ILE A 72 -2.03 9.43 9.21
C ILE A 72 -1.02 8.46 8.56
N PRO A 73 -0.92 7.20 9.02
CA PRO A 73 -0.04 6.20 8.41
C PRO A 73 -0.31 6.01 6.92
N LEU A 74 0.74 5.73 6.16
CA LEU A 74 0.68 5.50 4.72
C LEU A 74 1.03 4.04 4.43
N ALA A 75 0.12 3.33 3.75
CA ALA A 75 0.38 2.02 3.19
C ALA A 75 0.49 2.10 1.67
N VAL A 76 1.40 1.34 1.06
CA VAL A 76 1.69 1.43 -0.38
C VAL A 76 1.49 0.07 -1.06
N GLY A 77 0.86 0.04 -2.22
CA GLY A 77 0.58 -1.19 -2.98
C GLY A 77 0.92 -1.04 -4.45
N PHE A 78 2.22 -1.13 -4.77
CA PHE A 78 2.76 -0.85 -6.10
C PHE A 78 3.33 -2.12 -6.76
N GLY A 79 2.57 -3.22 -6.72
CA GLY A 79 3.00 -4.49 -7.32
C GLY A 79 4.24 -5.08 -6.63
N ILE A 80 4.25 -5.02 -5.30
CA ILE A 80 5.31 -5.54 -4.46
C ILE A 80 5.32 -7.07 -4.54
N SER A 81 6.49 -7.66 -4.67
CA SER A 81 6.67 -9.12 -4.79
C SER A 81 8.01 -9.62 -4.26
N ARG A 82 8.86 -8.72 -3.75
CA ARG A 82 10.21 -9.05 -3.27
C ARG A 82 10.55 -8.26 -2.00
N PRO A 83 11.40 -8.81 -1.10
CA PRO A 83 11.79 -8.13 0.13
C PRO A 83 12.45 -6.77 -0.12
N GLU A 84 13.25 -6.63 -1.17
CA GLU A 84 13.93 -5.37 -1.50
C GLU A 84 12.93 -4.27 -1.85
N HIS A 85 11.81 -4.61 -2.47
CA HIS A 85 10.74 -3.64 -2.72
C HIS A 85 10.13 -3.13 -1.42
N VAL A 86 9.96 -4.03 -0.43
CA VAL A 86 9.44 -3.65 0.90
C VAL A 86 10.42 -2.70 1.58
N GLN A 87 11.72 -3.03 1.58
CA GLN A 87 12.76 -2.19 2.18
C GLN A 87 12.79 -0.79 1.56
N GLN A 88 12.74 -0.71 0.22
CA GLN A 88 12.74 0.56 -0.48
C GLN A 88 11.51 1.43 -0.13
N ILE A 89 10.33 0.82 -0.02
CA ILE A 89 9.09 1.53 0.30
C ILE A 89 9.05 1.97 1.77
N ILE A 90 9.46 1.11 2.70
CA ILE A 90 9.57 1.47 4.12
C ILE A 90 10.64 2.56 4.32
N GLY A 91 11.79 2.44 3.65
CA GLY A 91 12.86 3.44 3.66
C GLY A 91 12.42 4.81 3.11
N ALA A 92 11.49 4.83 2.15
CA ALA A 92 10.87 6.04 1.62
C ALA A 92 9.86 6.70 2.60
N GLY A 93 9.62 6.09 3.77
CA GLY A 93 8.79 6.64 4.84
C GLY A 93 7.36 6.10 4.88
N ALA A 94 7.03 5.05 4.13
CA ALA A 94 5.76 4.33 4.31
C ALA A 94 5.77 3.54 5.62
N GLN A 95 4.60 3.42 6.25
CA GLN A 95 4.41 2.64 7.47
C GLN A 95 3.84 1.24 7.20
N GLY A 96 3.49 0.94 5.95
CA GLY A 96 2.96 -0.35 5.56
C GLY A 96 3.09 -0.62 4.07
N VAL A 97 3.06 -1.90 3.73
CA VAL A 97 3.11 -2.38 2.36
C VAL A 97 1.97 -3.36 2.12
N VAL A 98 1.25 -3.18 1.02
CA VAL A 98 0.12 -4.02 0.62
C VAL A 98 0.52 -4.86 -0.59
N VAL A 99 0.33 -6.17 -0.48
CA VAL A 99 0.75 -7.16 -1.47
C VAL A 99 -0.48 -7.97 -1.85
N GLY A 100 -0.97 -7.81 -3.08
CA GLY A 100 -2.16 -8.52 -3.56
C GLY A 100 -1.82 -9.50 -4.70
N SER A 101 -1.37 -8.96 -5.82
CA SER A 101 -1.17 -9.72 -7.05
C SER A 101 -0.21 -10.91 -6.89
N ALA A 102 0.86 -10.79 -6.11
CA ALA A 102 1.79 -11.89 -5.88
C ALA A 102 1.12 -13.09 -5.17
N PHE A 103 0.32 -12.83 -4.12
CA PHE A 103 -0.45 -13.87 -3.42
C PHE A 103 -1.52 -14.47 -4.33
N VAL A 104 -2.28 -13.63 -5.04
CA VAL A 104 -3.32 -14.10 -5.98
C VAL A 104 -2.73 -14.98 -7.09
N ASN A 105 -1.57 -14.60 -7.64
CA ASN A 105 -0.89 -15.36 -8.68
C ASN A 105 -0.40 -16.74 -8.17
N LEU A 106 0.12 -16.80 -6.94
CA LEU A 106 0.50 -18.07 -6.32
C LEU A 106 -0.72 -18.95 -6.05
N SER A 107 -1.81 -18.39 -5.52
CA SER A 107 -3.06 -19.12 -5.33
C SER A 107 -3.63 -19.65 -6.64
N ALA A 108 -3.60 -18.85 -7.71
CA ALA A 108 -4.07 -19.28 -9.03
C ALA A 108 -3.20 -20.40 -9.62
N LYS A 109 -1.89 -20.38 -9.36
CA LYS A 109 -0.93 -21.36 -9.87
C LYS A 109 -0.98 -22.69 -9.11
N HIS A 110 -1.17 -22.65 -7.80
CA HIS A 110 -1.03 -23.82 -6.92
C HIS A 110 -2.37 -24.32 -6.32
N GLY A 111 -3.47 -23.59 -6.49
CA GLY A 111 -4.79 -24.01 -6.04
C GLY A 111 -4.84 -24.29 -4.54
N SER A 112 -5.39 -25.45 -4.16
CA SER A 112 -5.45 -25.89 -2.75
C SER A 112 -4.08 -26.07 -2.11
N ASP A 113 -3.04 -26.32 -2.91
CA ASP A 113 -1.68 -26.60 -2.43
C ASP A 113 -0.84 -25.32 -2.29
N ALA A 114 -1.46 -24.15 -2.42
CA ALA A 114 -0.78 -22.86 -2.34
C ALA A 114 -0.24 -22.52 -0.94
N GLY A 115 -0.71 -23.20 0.11
CA GLY A 115 -0.43 -22.85 1.51
C GLY A 115 1.04 -22.56 1.82
N GLU A 116 1.92 -23.52 1.51
CA GLU A 116 3.37 -23.37 1.76
C GLU A 116 4.01 -22.24 0.93
N TYR A 117 3.55 -22.04 -0.31
CA TYR A 117 4.05 -20.98 -1.19
C TYR A 117 3.65 -19.59 -0.68
N LEU A 118 2.41 -19.44 -0.20
CA LEU A 118 1.90 -18.20 0.36
C LEU A 118 2.61 -17.88 1.69
N GLU A 119 2.80 -18.88 2.55
CA GLU A 119 3.51 -18.68 3.82
C GLU A 119 4.96 -18.26 3.58
N ARG A 120 5.68 -18.97 2.69
CA ARG A 120 7.05 -18.61 2.34
C ARG A 120 7.15 -17.18 1.81
N LEU A 121 6.26 -16.79 0.89
CA LEU A 121 6.23 -15.41 0.37
C LEU A 121 5.96 -14.40 1.49
N ALA A 122 5.03 -14.68 2.40
CA ALA A 122 4.73 -13.80 3.53
C ALA A 122 5.95 -13.60 4.45
N GLN A 123 6.68 -14.68 4.75
CA GLN A 123 7.89 -14.64 5.56
C GLN A 123 8.99 -13.82 4.88
N GLU A 124 9.29 -14.10 3.61
CA GLU A 124 10.28 -13.35 2.81
C GLU A 124 9.95 -11.85 2.78
N LEU A 125 8.71 -11.48 2.45
CA LEU A 125 8.30 -10.07 2.41
C LEU A 125 8.34 -9.41 3.79
N LYS A 126 8.09 -10.17 4.87
CA LYS A 126 8.17 -9.65 6.23
C LYS A 126 9.59 -9.29 6.64
N GLU A 127 10.60 -10.01 6.16
CA GLU A 127 12.01 -9.67 6.40
C GLU A 127 12.37 -8.29 5.85
N GLY A 128 11.78 -7.91 4.71
CA GLY A 128 11.96 -6.58 4.13
C GLY A 128 11.33 -5.42 4.93
N THR A 129 10.62 -5.71 6.02
CA THR A 129 10.09 -4.68 6.95
C THR A 129 11.02 -4.36 8.13
N ARG A 130 12.13 -5.09 8.27
CA ARG A 130 13.09 -4.95 9.37
C ARG A 130 14.25 -4.04 9.00
#